data_AF-A0A091CJS1-F1
#
_entry.id   AF-A0A091CJS1-F1
#
_cell.length_a   1.000
_cell.length_b   1.000
_cell.length_c   1.000
_cell.angle_alpha   90.00
_cell.angle_beta   90.00
_cell.angle_gamma   90.00
#
_symmetry.space_group_name_H-M   'P 1'
#
loop_
_entity.id
_entity.type
_entity.pdbx_description
1 polymer ?
#
loop_
_entity_poly.entity_id
_entity_poly.type
_entity_poly.pdbx_seq_one_letter_code
_entity_poly.pdbx_strand_id
1 'polypeptide(L)'
;DNPEKTAATIRGNFYVTGDRALMDRDGYFWFVGRADDVIISSGYRIGPFEVESALIEHPAVVESAVVSSPDPIRGEVQFVQELPKTITGKIKRNILRDQEWGRI
;
A
#
# COMPACT_ATOMS: atom_id res chain seq x y z
N ASP A 1 8.14 -16.98 -11.07
CA ASP A 1 6.87 -17.61 -11.49
C ASP A 1 6.16 -18.12 -10.24
N ASN A 2 4.96 -17.64 -9.91
CA ASN A 2 4.25 -17.99 -8.67
C ASN A 2 2.81 -18.41 -9.01
N PRO A 3 2.54 -19.72 -9.20
CA PRO A 3 1.27 -20.21 -9.71
C PRO A 3 0.09 -19.98 -8.74
N GLU A 4 0.35 -19.98 -7.43
CA GLU A 4 -0.69 -19.69 -6.43
C GLU A 4 -1.17 -18.24 -6.51
N LYS A 5 -0.24 -17.28 -6.69
CA LYS A 5 -0.61 -15.87 -6.91
C LYS A 5 -1.39 -15.68 -8.20
N THR A 6 -1.02 -16.37 -9.27
CA THR A 6 -1.75 -16.32 -10.54
C THR A 6 -3.19 -16.83 -10.37
N ALA A 7 -3.38 -17.98 -9.73
CA ALA A 7 -4.70 -18.53 -9.45
C ALA A 7 -5.57 -17.58 -8.59
N ALA A 8 -4.97 -16.89 -7.61
CA ALA A 8 -5.68 -15.94 -6.75
C ALA A 8 -6.17 -14.67 -7.49
N THR A 9 -5.59 -14.34 -8.65
CA THR A 9 -6.00 -13.18 -9.47
C THR A 9 -7.16 -13.47 -10.42
N ILE A 10 -7.57 -14.73 -10.57
CA ILE A 10 -8.67 -15.11 -11.46
C ILE A 10 -9.90 -15.46 -10.62
N ARG A 11 -11.03 -14.81 -10.89
CA ARG A 11 -12.34 -15.14 -10.31
C ARG A 11 -13.33 -15.51 -11.39
N GLY A 12 -13.44 -16.82 -11.66
CA GLY A 12 -14.25 -17.34 -12.76
C GLY A 12 -13.75 -16.79 -14.09
N ASN A 13 -14.59 -16.01 -14.78
CA ASN A 13 -14.26 -15.39 -16.07
C ASN A 13 -13.62 -13.99 -15.94
N PHE A 14 -13.39 -13.51 -14.71
CA PHE A 14 -12.90 -12.15 -14.47
C PHE A 14 -11.47 -12.15 -13.91
N TYR A 15 -10.65 -11.22 -14.40
CA TYR A 15 -9.34 -10.91 -13.85
C TYR A 15 -9.44 -9.83 -12.79
N VAL A 16 -8.97 -10.12 -11.59
CA VAL A 16 -8.94 -9.18 -10.46
C VAL A 16 -7.67 -8.33 -10.60
N THR A 17 -7.84 -7.10 -11.09
CA THR A 17 -6.74 -6.15 -11.30
C THR A 17 -6.04 -5.75 -10.00
N GLY A 18 -6.78 -5.80 -8.88
CA GLY A 18 -6.34 -5.26 -7.59
C GLY A 18 -6.44 -3.74 -7.52
N ASP A 19 -7.04 -3.08 -8.52
CA ASP A 19 -7.32 -1.64 -8.49
C ASP A 19 -8.68 -1.39 -7.85
N ARG A 20 -8.80 -0.32 -7.05
CA ARG A 20 -10.05 0.15 -6.44
C ARG A 20 -10.49 1.42 -7.16
N ALA A 21 -11.76 1.46 -7.53
CA ALA A 21 -12.38 2.61 -8.15
C ALA A 21 -13.75 2.88 -7.53
N LEU A 22 -14.18 4.15 -7.56
CA LEU A 22 -15.55 4.57 -7.26
C LEU A 22 -16.28 4.76 -8.58
N MET A 23 -17.45 4.14 -8.71
CA MET A 23 -18.33 4.41 -9.84
C MET A 23 -19.25 5.58 -9.47
N ASP A 24 -19.33 6.58 -10.33
CA ASP A 24 -20.31 7.66 -10.17
C ASP A 24 -21.70 7.27 -10.71
N ARG A 25 -22.66 8.20 -10.60
CA ARG A 25 -24.05 7.97 -11.02
C ARG A 25 -24.21 7.86 -12.53
N ASP A 26 -23.25 8.38 -13.28
CA ASP A 26 -23.24 8.39 -14.75
C ASP A 26 -22.48 7.18 -15.32
N GLY A 27 -21.93 6.32 -14.45
CA GLY A 27 -21.25 5.09 -14.82
C GLY A 27 -19.76 5.24 -15.09
N TYR A 28 -19.16 6.40 -14.79
CA TYR A 28 -17.71 6.59 -14.89
C TYR A 28 -17.01 6.07 -13.64
N PHE A 29 -15.81 5.55 -13.84
CA PHE A 29 -14.96 5.04 -12.77
C PHE A 29 -13.87 6.05 -12.41
N TRP A 30 -13.84 6.43 -11.14
CA TRP A 30 -12.82 7.26 -10.52
C TRP A 30 -11.82 6.37 -9.79
N PHE A 31 -10.56 6.38 -10.23
CA PHE A 31 -9.51 5.58 -9.61
C PHE A 31 -9.21 6.08 -8.18
N VAL A 32 -9.29 5.20 -7.19
CA VAL A 32 -9.07 5.52 -5.77
C VAL A 32 -7.71 5.03 -5.27
N GLY A 33 -7.17 3.98 -5.88
CA GLY A 33 -5.90 3.39 -5.50
C GLY A 33 -5.86 1.89 -5.75
N ARG A 34 -4.92 1.20 -5.10
CA ARG A 34 -4.85 -0.27 -5.15
C ARG A 34 -5.33 -0.92 -3.87
N ALA A 35 -5.88 -2.11 -4.00
CA ALA A 35 -6.30 -2.98 -2.91
C ALA A 35 -5.13 -3.73 -2.27
N ASP A 36 -4.01 -3.87 -2.99
CA ASP A 36 -2.77 -4.39 -2.43
C ASP A 36 -1.91 -3.26 -1.84
N ASP A 37 -0.67 -3.60 -1.46
CA ASP A 37 0.26 -2.65 -0.85
C ASP A 37 1.10 -1.89 -1.90
N VAL A 38 0.82 -2.02 -3.20
CA VAL A 38 1.58 -1.30 -4.24
C VAL A 38 1.27 0.19 -4.20
N ILE A 39 2.33 1.00 -4.12
CA ILE A 39 2.25 2.45 -4.08
C ILE A 39 2.38 2.98 -5.51
N ILE A 40 1.49 3.88 -5.91
CA ILE A 40 1.61 4.61 -7.17
C ILE A 40 2.07 6.02 -6.85
N SER A 41 3.26 6.38 -7.34
CA SER A 41 3.81 7.73 -7.21
C SER A 41 4.26 8.24 -8.56
N SER A 42 3.70 9.37 -9.02
CA SER A 42 4.02 9.97 -10.32
C SER A 42 3.95 9.00 -11.51
N GLY A 43 3.07 7.99 -11.47
CA GLY A 43 2.93 6.95 -12.50
C GLY A 43 3.85 5.74 -12.35
N TYR A 44 4.80 5.75 -11.40
CA TYR A 44 5.64 4.60 -11.07
C TYR A 44 4.93 3.68 -10.08
N ARG A 45 5.02 2.37 -10.30
CA ARG A 45 4.56 1.32 -9.38
C ARG A 45 5.71 0.94 -8.48
N ILE A 46 5.57 1.23 -7.19
CA ILE A 46 6.59 1.03 -6.18
C ILE A 46 6.10 -0.05 -5.22
N GLY A 47 6.88 -1.12 -5.09
CA GLY A 47 6.64 -2.14 -4.07
C GLY A 47 7.14 -1.63 -2.71
N PRO A 48 6.31 -1.61 -1.65
CA PRO A 48 6.76 -1.14 -0.34
C PRO A 48 7.87 -2.02 0.22
N PHE A 49 7.87 -3.32 -0.10
CA PHE A 49 8.92 -4.24 0.32
C PHE A 49 10.31 -3.86 -0.19
N GLU A 50 10.40 -3.32 -1.42
CA GLU A 50 11.69 -2.89 -1.99
C GLU A 50 12.26 -1.72 -1.19
N VAL A 51 11.40 -0.77 -0.82
CA VAL A 51 11.77 0.39 0.00
C VAL A 51 12.07 -0.01 1.44
N GLU A 52 11.26 -0.87 2.04
CA GLU A 52 11.46 -1.39 3.40
C GLU A 52 12.78 -2.15 3.53
N SER A 53 13.12 -2.96 2.54
CA SER A 53 14.40 -3.70 2.47
C SER A 53 15.59 -2.75 2.37
N ALA A 54 15.50 -1.70 1.56
CA ALA A 54 16.56 -0.70 1.50
C ALA A 54 16.71 0.07 2.83
N LEU A 55 15.60 0.38 3.51
CA LEU A 55 15.62 1.07 4.80
C LEU A 55 16.28 0.22 5.90
N ILE A 56 16.02 -1.09 5.92
CA ILE A 56 16.53 -1.97 7.00
C ILE A 56 18.03 -2.24 6.90
N GLU A 57 18.66 -1.98 5.75
CA GLU A 57 20.12 -2.03 5.60
C GLU A 57 20.84 -0.93 6.40
N HIS A 58 20.13 0.15 6.74
CA HIS A 58 20.71 1.27 7.48
C HIS A 58 20.81 0.94 8.98
N PRO A 59 22.00 1.06 9.64
CA PRO A 59 22.19 0.67 11.04
C PRO A 59 21.29 1.37 12.07
N ALA A 60 20.77 2.55 11.73
CA ALA A 60 19.84 3.29 12.59
C ALA A 60 18.37 2.81 12.50
N VAL A 61 18.05 1.92 11.56
CA VAL A 61 16.68 1.43 11.32
C VAL A 61 16.54 0.04 11.91
N VAL A 62 15.74 -0.06 12.98
CA VAL A 62 15.44 -1.35 13.62
C VAL A 62 14.37 -2.10 12.83
N GLU A 63 13.34 -1.39 12.37
CA GLU A 63 12.24 -1.91 11.57
C GLU A 63 11.71 -0.80 10.65
N SER A 64 11.08 -1.19 9.55
CA SER A 64 10.50 -0.28 8.58
C SER A 64 9.11 -0.75 8.12
N ALA A 65 8.25 0.21 7.82
CA ALA A 65 6.96 -0.01 7.19
C ALA A 65 6.69 1.12 6.20
N VAL A 66 6.30 0.78 4.98
CA VAL A 66 6.06 1.77 3.92
C VAL A 66 4.59 1.69 3.49
N VAL A 67 3.91 2.83 3.56
CA VAL A 67 2.50 3.00 3.18
C VAL A 67 2.35 4.23 2.28
N SER A 68 1.31 4.25 1.46
CA SER A 68 0.97 5.44 0.67
C SER A 68 0.34 6.51 1.56
N SER A 69 0.90 7.72 1.52
CA SER A 69 0.29 8.92 2.09
C SER A 69 -0.28 9.78 0.96
N PRO A 70 -1.52 10.28 1.06
CA PRO A 70 -2.10 11.16 0.05
C PRO A 70 -1.48 12.55 0.19
N ASP A 71 -0.98 13.11 -0.91
CA ASP A 71 -0.35 14.43 -0.89
C ASP A 71 -0.81 15.28 -2.08
N PRO A 72 -1.18 16.56 -1.87
CA PRO A 72 -1.57 17.46 -2.95
C PRO A 72 -0.42 17.90 -3.87
N ILE A 73 0.85 17.76 -3.48
CA ILE A 73 2.05 18.20 -4.25
C ILE A 73 3.18 17.16 -4.27
N ARG A 74 3.56 16.52 -3.15
CA ARG A 74 4.43 15.33 -3.02
C ARG A 74 4.67 14.98 -1.53
N GLY A 75 4.33 13.74 -1.16
CA GLY A 75 4.24 13.17 0.21
C GLY A 75 5.41 13.40 1.19
N GLU A 76 5.05 13.53 2.47
CA GLU A 76 5.95 13.53 3.63
C GLU A 76 6.42 12.11 4.02
N VAL A 77 7.63 12.02 4.59
CA VAL A 77 8.17 10.81 5.24
C VAL A 77 8.05 10.98 6.75
N GLN A 78 7.23 10.15 7.40
CA GLN A 78 7.02 10.20 8.84
C GLN A 78 7.83 9.12 9.56
N PHE A 79 8.59 9.53 10.58
CA PHE A 79 9.20 8.62 11.56
C PHE A 79 8.24 8.45 12.73
N VAL A 80 7.85 7.20 13.02
CA VAL A 80 7.03 6.85 14.18
C VAL A 80 7.89 6.17 15.24
N GLN A 81 7.60 6.46 16.51
CA GLN A 81 8.35 5.91 17.63
C GLN A 81 8.09 4.41 17.81
N GLU A 82 6.87 3.95 17.48
CA GLU A 82 6.48 2.54 17.50
C GLU A 82 5.56 2.22 16.31
N LEU A 83 5.80 1.08 15.66
CA LEU A 83 4.93 0.57 14.60
C LEU A 83 3.74 -0.19 15.23
N PRO A 84 2.50 -0.03 14.72
CA PRO A 84 1.37 -0.80 15.20
C PRO A 84 1.55 -2.27 14.84
N LYS A 85 1.59 -3.15 15.84
CA LYS A 85 1.82 -4.59 15.66
C LYS A 85 0.64 -5.45 16.13
N THR A 86 0.56 -6.68 15.62
CA THR A 86 -0.22 -7.76 16.22
C THR A 86 0.48 -8.28 17.47
N ILE A 87 -0.22 -9.09 18.28
CA ILE A 87 0.39 -9.82 19.41
C ILE A 87 1.55 -10.74 18.97
N THR A 88 1.60 -11.10 17.69
CA THR A 88 2.68 -11.89 17.06
C THR A 88 3.82 -11.04 16.51
N GLY A 89 3.78 -9.71 16.69
CA GLY A 89 4.83 -8.80 16.22
C GLY A 89 4.72 -8.38 14.74
N LYS A 90 3.69 -8.83 14.00
CA LYS A 90 3.50 -8.42 12.60
C LYS A 90 2.98 -6.99 12.53
N ILE A 91 3.61 -6.15 11.71
CA ILE A 91 3.18 -4.77 11.47
C ILE A 91 1.79 -4.75 10.82
N LYS A 92 0.89 -3.91 11.34
CA LYS A 92 -0.47 -3.70 10.85
C LYS A 92 -0.51 -2.51 9.88
N ARG A 93 -0.14 -2.75 8.62
CA ARG A 93 -0.11 -1.71 7.57
C ARG A 93 -1.45 -1.03 7.31
N ASN A 94 -2.56 -1.74 7.49
CA ASN A 94 -3.90 -1.17 7.35
C ASN A 94 -4.16 -0.04 8.36
N ILE A 95 -3.71 -0.19 9.61
CA ILE A 95 -3.84 0.85 10.63
C ILE A 95 -3.02 2.08 10.25
N LEU A 96 -1.79 1.89 9.77
CA LEU A 96 -0.95 2.98 9.29
C LEU A 96 -1.60 3.71 8.11
N ARG A 97 -2.18 2.95 7.16
CA ARG A 97 -2.90 3.54 6.01
C ARG A 97 -4.12 4.33 6.48
N ASP A 98 -4.93 3.79 7.38
CA ASP A 98 -6.11 4.49 7.90
C ASP A 98 -5.72 5.77 8.67
N GLN A 99 -4.59 5.75 9.39
CA GLN A 99 -4.06 6.94 10.07
C GLN A 99 -3.63 8.04 9.10
N GLU A 100 -3.01 7.68 7.97
CA GLU A 100 -2.58 8.64 6.95
C GLU A 100 -3.77 9.18 6.14
N TRP A 101 -4.73 8.32 5.77
CA TRP A 101 -5.89 8.70 4.97
C TRP A 101 -7.02 9.36 5.78
N GLY A 102 -7.10 9.12 7.09
CA GLY A 102 -8.06 9.77 7.99
C GLY A 102 -7.65 11.17 8.45
N ARG A 103 -6.47 11.65 8.07
CA ARG A 103 -5.96 13.00 8.37
C ARG A 103 -6.35 14.06 7.32
N ILE A 104 -6.93 13.64 6.20
CA ILE A 104 -7.41 14.51 5.11
C ILE A 104 -8.93 14.61 5.18
#